data_AF-A0A9C8ZP16-F1
#
_entry.id   AF-A0A9C8ZP16-F1
#
_cell.length_a   1.000
_cell.length_b   1.000
_cell.length_c   1.000
_cell.angle_alpha   90.00
_cell.angle_beta   90.00
_cell.angle_gamma   90.00
#
_symmetry.space_group_name_H-M   'P 1'
#
loop_
_entity.id
_entity.type
_entity.pdbx_description
1 polymer ?
#
loop_
_entity_poly.entity_id
_entity_poly.type
_entity_poly.pdbx_seq_one_letter_code
_entity_poly.pdbx_strand_id
1 'polypeptide(L)'
;MLRTQHRHSRRHRRPDRGPKNAPTGPTCEGCFPLSRAECDQCVRLVRIQGGRMLRKRLAELGMSPGEKIRVLQCYSGGPVIVAVKEDTRMAIGRGMAHKIIVRPQDEADAEEE
;
A
#
# COMPACT_ATOMS: atom_id res chain seq x y z
N MET A 1 -49.55 -27.92 -0.74
CA MET A 1 -48.58 -27.78 0.36
C MET A 1 -47.18 -28.03 -0.21
N LEU A 2 -46.28 -27.04 -0.25
CA LEU A 2 -44.94 -27.20 -0.81
C LEU A 2 -43.94 -27.52 0.31
N ARG A 3 -43.05 -28.50 0.10
CA ARG A 3 -41.88 -28.74 0.97
C ARG A 3 -40.58 -28.87 0.17
N THR A 4 -39.91 -27.73 0.07
CA THR A 4 -38.46 -27.54 0.29
C THR A 4 -37.47 -28.45 -0.44
N GLN A 5 -36.89 -27.93 -1.53
CA GLN A 5 -35.62 -28.44 -2.06
C GLN A 5 -34.47 -28.25 -1.06
N HIS A 6 -33.61 -29.25 -0.89
CA HIS A 6 -32.30 -29.10 -0.21
C HIS A 6 -31.16 -29.32 -1.22
N ARG A 7 -30.82 -28.28 -2.00
CA ARG A 7 -29.52 -28.20 -2.68
C ARG A 7 -28.47 -27.81 -1.66
N HIS A 8 -27.66 -28.77 -1.18
CA HIS A 8 -26.53 -28.42 -0.32
C HIS A 8 -25.44 -27.69 -1.11
N SER A 9 -25.21 -26.46 -0.67
CA SER A 9 -24.44 -25.42 -1.35
C SER A 9 -22.95 -25.74 -1.47
N ARG A 10 -22.38 -25.50 -2.67
CA ARG A 10 -20.96 -25.13 -2.79
C ARG A 10 -20.69 -23.90 -1.91
N ARG A 11 -19.53 -23.85 -1.21
CA ARG A 11 -18.66 -22.66 -1.00
C ARG A 11 -17.66 -22.89 0.15
N HIS A 12 -16.36 -22.89 -0.17
CA HIS A 12 -15.30 -22.38 0.71
C HIS A 12 -14.08 -21.85 -0.08
N ARG A 13 -14.31 -20.92 -1.02
CA ARG A 13 -13.31 -19.87 -1.25
C ARG A 13 -13.44 -18.91 -0.08
N ARG A 14 -12.43 -18.80 0.78
CA ARG A 14 -12.37 -17.73 1.78
C ARG A 14 -12.13 -16.41 1.04
N PRO A 15 -13.04 -15.41 1.13
CA PRO A 15 -12.74 -14.08 0.63
C PRO A 15 -11.70 -13.40 1.54
N ASP A 16 -11.00 -12.42 0.98
CA ASP A 16 -9.86 -11.76 1.59
C ASP A 16 -10.15 -11.12 2.96
N ARG A 17 -9.17 -11.26 3.87
CA ARG A 17 -9.14 -10.49 5.11
C ARG A 17 -8.76 -9.04 4.77
N GLY A 18 -9.78 -8.22 4.49
CA GLY A 18 -9.62 -6.79 4.27
C GLY A 18 -8.85 -6.07 5.39
N PRO A 19 -8.11 -5.00 5.07
CA PRO A 19 -7.24 -4.31 6.03
C PRO A 19 -8.03 -3.55 7.11
N LYS A 20 -7.54 -3.68 8.35
CA LYS A 20 -8.20 -3.30 9.61
C LYS A 20 -8.04 -1.81 10.00
N ASN A 21 -7.78 -0.95 9.01
CA ASN A 21 -7.44 0.46 9.21
C ASN A 21 -8.33 1.34 8.31
N ALA A 22 -9.51 1.69 8.83
CA ALA A 22 -10.35 2.74 8.25
C ALA A 22 -9.75 4.13 8.55
N PRO A 23 -9.74 5.07 7.59
CA PRO A 23 -9.28 6.43 7.84
C PRO A 23 -10.35 7.24 8.58
N THR A 24 -10.03 7.70 9.80
CA THR A 24 -10.86 8.67 10.53
C THR A 24 -10.38 10.08 10.23
N GLY A 25 -11.15 10.85 9.46
CA GLY A 25 -10.89 12.28 9.22
C GLY A 25 -11.13 12.71 7.76
N PRO A 26 -11.52 13.98 7.51
CA PRO A 26 -11.97 14.44 6.20
C PRO A 26 -10.82 14.78 5.25
N THR A 27 -11.04 14.43 3.97
CA THR A 27 -10.51 15.09 2.76
C THR A 27 -9.10 15.66 2.79
N CYS A 28 -8.13 14.86 2.35
CA CYS A 28 -7.06 15.36 1.50
C CYS A 28 -6.83 14.31 0.39
N GLU A 29 -7.44 14.54 -0.77
CA GLU A 29 -7.80 13.48 -1.73
C GLU A 29 -6.66 12.49 -2.06
N GLY A 30 -7.03 11.22 -2.12
CA GLY A 30 -6.16 10.11 -2.51
C GLY A 30 -5.08 9.67 -1.52
N CYS A 31 -4.77 10.36 -0.41
CA CYS A 31 -3.66 9.90 0.45
C CYS A 31 -4.03 8.73 1.37
N PHE A 32 -3.25 7.64 1.30
CA PHE A 32 -3.40 6.45 2.13
C PHE A 32 -2.04 5.93 2.67
N PRO A 33 -2.01 5.17 3.77
CA PRO A 33 -0.76 4.57 4.25
C PRO A 33 -0.30 3.45 3.31
N LEU A 34 1.01 3.26 3.15
CA LEU A 34 1.60 2.19 2.31
C LEU A 34 1.07 0.78 2.69
N SER A 35 0.64 0.57 3.94
CA SER A 35 -0.01 -0.68 4.38
C SER A 35 -1.39 -0.97 3.79
N ARG A 36 -1.99 -0.01 3.06
CA ARG A 36 -3.26 -0.12 2.35
C ARG A 36 -3.08 -0.16 0.81
N ALA A 37 -1.87 0.09 0.31
CA ALA A 37 -1.58 -0.05 -1.11
C ALA A 37 -1.76 -1.49 -1.57
N GLU A 38 -2.24 -1.67 -2.80
CA GLU A 38 -2.34 -2.98 -3.43
C GLU A 38 -1.01 -3.37 -4.09
N CYS A 39 -0.82 -4.66 -4.38
CA CYS A 39 0.34 -5.12 -5.13
C CYS A 39 0.26 -4.67 -6.59
N ASP A 40 1.42 -4.39 -7.17
CA ASP A 40 1.67 -3.79 -8.48
C ASP A 40 1.13 -2.35 -8.65
N GLN A 41 0.73 -1.68 -7.56
CA GLN A 41 0.29 -0.28 -7.60
C GLN A 41 1.46 0.70 -7.58
N CYS A 42 1.44 1.68 -8.48
CA CYS A 42 2.33 2.84 -8.45
C CYS A 42 1.77 3.95 -7.55
N VAL A 43 2.61 4.40 -6.60
CA VAL A 43 2.25 5.37 -5.57
C VAL A 43 3.37 6.38 -5.35
N ARG A 44 3.03 7.62 -5.05
CA ARG A 44 4.00 8.68 -4.74
C ARG A 44 4.09 8.90 -3.23
N LEU A 45 5.31 8.94 -2.68
CA LEU A 45 5.51 9.19 -1.26
C LEU A 45 5.21 10.67 -0.94
N VAL A 46 4.18 10.92 -0.14
CA VAL A 46 3.81 12.29 0.27
C VAL A 46 4.55 12.70 1.54
N ARG A 47 4.49 11.86 2.59
CA ARG A 47 5.09 12.19 3.89
C ARG A 47 5.34 10.94 4.73
N ILE A 48 6.41 10.97 5.52
CA ILE A 48 6.69 9.97 6.55
C ILE A 48 6.26 10.51 7.92
N GLN A 49 5.25 9.90 8.53
CA GLN A 49 4.82 10.11 9.92
C GLN A 49 5.77 9.38 10.89
N GLY A 50 6.99 9.87 10.98
CA GLY A 50 8.04 9.30 11.83
C GLY A 50 8.96 10.36 12.43
N GLY A 51 9.68 9.97 13.48
CA GLY A 51 10.69 10.83 14.12
C GLY A 51 11.83 11.19 13.15
N ARG A 52 12.59 12.26 13.50
CA ARG A 52 13.64 12.84 12.64
C ARG A 52 14.64 11.80 12.12
N MET A 53 15.02 10.84 12.97
CA MET A 53 15.99 9.79 12.61
C MET A 53 15.45 8.77 11.60
N LEU A 54 14.17 8.38 11.67
CA LEU A 54 13.55 7.50 10.67
C LEU A 54 13.46 8.20 9.31
N ARG A 55 13.08 9.48 9.31
CA ARG A 55 13.03 10.30 8.09
C ARG A 55 14.41 10.46 7.46
N LYS A 56 15.46 10.72 8.27
CA LYS A 56 16.84 10.81 7.78
C LYS A 56 17.31 9.50 7.15
N ARG A 57 17.13 8.37 7.85
CA ARG A 57 17.52 7.05 7.35
C ARG A 57 16.78 6.66 6.06
N LEU A 58 15.49 6.98 5.94
CA LEU A 58 14.75 6.73 4.70
C LEU A 58 15.24 7.63 3.55
N ALA A 59 15.53 8.91 3.81
CA ALA A 59 16.08 9.82 2.80
C ALA A 59 17.51 9.42 2.35
N GLU A 60 18.37 8.98 3.27
CA GLU A 60 19.69 8.41 2.99
C GLU A 60 19.59 7.14 2.12
N LEU A 61 18.49 6.40 2.23
CA LEU A 61 18.14 5.23 1.43
C LEU A 61 17.36 5.59 0.14
N GLY A 62 17.22 6.87 -0.21
CA GLY A 62 16.50 7.32 -1.41
C GLY A 62 14.97 7.39 -1.30
N MET A 63 14.38 7.03 -0.14
CA MET A 63 12.96 7.22 0.16
C MET A 63 12.68 8.63 0.71
N SER A 64 12.69 9.60 -0.19
CA SER A 64 12.34 11.00 0.09
C SER A 64 10.86 11.32 -0.23
N PRO A 65 10.27 12.36 0.40
CA PRO A 65 8.95 12.85 -0.02
C PRO A 65 9.03 13.45 -1.43
N GLY A 66 8.07 13.10 -2.27
CA GLY A 66 8.02 13.42 -3.70
C GLY A 66 8.39 12.25 -4.62
N GLU A 67 8.97 11.16 -4.09
CA GLU A 67 9.50 10.04 -4.87
C GLU A 67 8.41 9.07 -5.39
N LYS A 68 8.66 8.53 -6.60
CA LYS A 68 7.86 7.44 -7.20
C LYS A 68 8.22 6.10 -6.54
N ILE A 69 7.21 5.34 -6.11
CA ILE A 69 7.35 4.04 -5.46
C ILE A 69 6.37 3.05 -6.09
N ARG A 70 6.87 1.92 -6.61
CA ARG A 70 6.03 0.82 -7.10
C ARG A 70 5.94 -0.29 -6.06
N VAL A 71 4.72 -0.68 -5.68
CA VAL A 71 4.52 -1.73 -4.68
C VAL A 71 4.65 -3.10 -5.33
N LEU A 72 5.81 -3.75 -5.20
CA LEU A 72 6.04 -5.07 -5.79
C LEU A 72 5.23 -6.16 -5.06
N GLN A 73 5.11 -6.09 -3.72
CA GLN A 73 4.42 -7.15 -2.97
C GLN A 73 3.94 -6.70 -1.58
N CYS A 74 2.67 -6.96 -1.25
CA CYS A 74 2.04 -6.56 0.01
C CYS A 74 1.52 -7.77 0.81
N TYR A 75 2.37 -8.48 1.55
CA TYR A 75 1.94 -9.66 2.30
C TYR A 75 1.10 -9.33 3.55
N SER A 76 0.02 -10.11 3.76
CA SER A 76 -0.89 -9.97 4.91
C SER A 76 -0.23 -10.30 6.27
N GLY A 77 0.93 -10.97 6.27
CA GLY A 77 1.74 -11.29 7.46
C GLY A 77 3.24 -10.97 7.34
N GLY A 78 3.69 -10.37 6.23
CA GLY A 78 5.10 -10.09 5.96
C GLY A 78 5.43 -8.60 5.83
N PRO A 79 6.69 -8.24 5.52
CA PRO A 79 7.05 -6.91 5.06
C PRO A 79 6.42 -6.62 3.69
N VAL A 80 6.21 -5.33 3.40
CA VAL A 80 5.79 -4.84 2.08
C VAL A 80 7.05 -4.60 1.24
N ILE A 81 7.19 -5.28 0.11
CA ILE A 81 8.29 -5.07 -0.83
C ILE A 81 7.88 -3.97 -1.80
N VAL A 82 8.71 -2.93 -1.91
CA VAL A 82 8.51 -1.82 -2.86
C VAL A 82 9.78 -1.54 -3.65
N ALA A 83 9.65 -1.08 -4.89
CA ALA A 83 10.73 -0.52 -5.67
C ALA A 83 10.66 1.02 -5.61
N VAL A 84 11.80 1.67 -5.44
CA VAL A 84 11.99 3.12 -5.43
C VAL A 84 13.01 3.43 -6.52
N LYS A 85 12.77 4.46 -7.35
CA LYS A 85 13.67 4.82 -8.47
C LYS A 85 14.10 3.59 -9.29
N GLU A 86 13.09 2.82 -9.71
CA GLU A 86 13.17 1.61 -10.55
C GLU A 86 13.94 0.41 -9.96
N ASP A 87 15.19 0.57 -9.54
CA ASP A 87 16.06 -0.52 -9.09
C ASP A 87 16.13 -0.73 -7.56
N THR A 88 15.80 0.29 -6.75
CA THR A 88 16.00 0.21 -5.30
C THR A 88 14.86 -0.55 -4.61
N ARG A 89 15.00 -1.88 -4.52
CA ARG A 89 14.03 -2.77 -3.85
C ARG A 89 14.20 -2.72 -2.33
N MET A 90 13.12 -2.39 -1.61
CA MET A 90 13.12 -2.25 -0.15
C MET A 90 12.00 -3.03 0.52
N ALA A 91 12.37 -3.81 1.53
CA ALA A 91 11.44 -4.51 2.42
C ALA A 91 11.02 -3.60 3.58
N ILE A 92 9.83 -3.02 3.47
CA ILE A 92 9.24 -2.13 4.46
C ILE A 92 8.39 -2.94 5.43
N GLY A 93 8.90 -3.17 6.64
CA GLY A 93 8.13 -3.78 7.73
C GLY A 93 6.86 -2.98 8.06
N ARG A 94 5.78 -3.66 8.46
CA ARG A 94 4.45 -3.06 8.73
C ARG A 94 4.49 -1.79 9.59
N GLY A 95 5.30 -1.79 10.65
CA GLY A 95 5.45 -0.62 11.54
C GLY A 95 6.04 0.64 10.87
N MET A 96 6.73 0.50 9.74
CA MET A 96 7.15 1.59 8.86
C MET A 96 6.09 1.87 7.79
N ALA A 97 5.49 0.84 7.18
CA ALA A 97 4.46 0.99 6.15
C ALA A 97 3.18 1.68 6.66
N HIS A 98 2.87 1.62 7.96
CA HIS A 98 1.78 2.40 8.56
C HIS A 98 2.11 3.89 8.74
N LYS A 99 3.41 4.25 8.75
CA LYS A 99 3.92 5.61 8.93
C LYS A 99 4.18 6.32 7.60
N ILE A 100 4.38 5.57 6.52
CA ILE A 100 4.60 6.12 5.18
C ILE A 100 3.23 6.42 4.55
N ILE A 101 2.95 7.70 4.31
CA ILE A 101 1.75 8.17 3.63
C ILE A 101 2.11 8.39 2.17
N VAL A 102 1.35 7.72 1.30
CA VAL A 102 1.48 7.78 -0.15
C VAL A 102 0.18 8.31 -0.77
N ARG A 103 0.23 8.66 -2.05
CA ARG A 103 -0.93 8.89 -2.92
C ARG A 103 -0.83 7.96 -4.12
N PRO A 104 -1.95 7.56 -4.76
CA PRO A 104 -1.86 6.92 -6.06
C PRO A 104 -1.17 7.89 -7.02
N GLN A 105 -0.38 7.34 -7.91
CA GLN A 105 0.16 8.09 -9.04
C GLN A 105 -0.07 7.21 -10.26
N ASP A 106 -1.19 7.46 -10.93
CA ASP A 106 -1.46 6.90 -12.24
C ASP A 106 -0.30 7.28 -13.17
N GLU A 107 0.27 6.30 -13.87
CA GLU A 107 1.34 6.50 -14.84
C GLU A 107 0.77 7.09 -16.14
N ALA A 108 0.39 8.37 -16.07
CA ALA A 108 0.05 9.21 -17.22
C ALA A 108 1.19 10.20 -17.58
N ASP A 109 2.18 10.37 -16.70
CA ASP A 109 3.31 11.30 -16.86
C ASP A 109 4.63 10.54 -17.16
N ALA A 110 4.75 9.99 -18.38
CA ALA A 110 5.94 9.27 -18.86
C ALA A 110 6.20 9.38 -20.39
N GLU A 111 5.90 10.55 -20.98
CA GLU A 111 6.33 11.02 -22.31
C GLU A 111 6.43 12.56 -22.19
N GLU A 112 7.45 13.32 -22.61
CA GLU A 112 8.84 13.06 -23.08
C GLU A 112 9.84 13.53 -21.98
N GLU A 113 11.18 13.64 -22.07
CA GLU A 113 12.22 13.54 -23.12
C GLU A 113 13.44 12.73 -22.61
#